data_AF-A0A1A9VQK7-F1
#
_entry.id   AF-A0A1A9VQK7-F1
#
_cell.length_a   1.000
_cell.length_b   1.000
_cell.length_c   1.000
_cell.angle_alpha   90.00
_cell.angle_beta   90.00
_cell.angle_gamma   90.00
#
_symmetry.space_group_name_H-M   'P 1'
#
loop_
_entity.id
_entity.type
_entity.pdbx_description
1 polymer ?
#
loop_
_entity_poly.entity_id
_entity_poly.type
_entity_poly.pdbx_seq_one_letter_code
_entity_poly.pdbx_strand_id
1 'polypeptide(L)'
;MVIFIFVTMKAADTVDFDDVIEECNSSFSIPTDYLTSFNSSGSLPDVTDKTGMCFLRCFYEKSGFIKNWKLSDAKIRKYMWPATGDSIEICEQEKSNEPNACVRLYSIIKCLMLRALVDARNKPV
;
A
#
# COMPACT_ATOMS: atom_id res chain seq x y z
N MET A 1 9.95 -13.59 -44.88
CA MET A 1 8.56 -13.32 -44.44
C MET A 1 8.56 -13.38 -42.93
N VAL A 2 8.34 -12.26 -42.25
CA VAL A 2 8.58 -12.10 -40.81
C VAL A 2 7.40 -12.67 -40.02
N ILE A 3 7.69 -13.56 -39.07
CA ILE A 3 6.70 -14.10 -38.12
C ILE A 3 6.39 -12.97 -37.13
N PHE A 4 5.16 -12.46 -37.16
CA PHE A 4 4.64 -11.51 -36.16
C PHE A 4 4.39 -12.27 -34.85
N ILE A 5 5.37 -12.25 -33.94
CA ILE A 5 5.12 -12.57 -32.54
C ILE A 5 4.45 -11.33 -31.94
N PHE A 6 3.13 -11.38 -31.74
CA PHE A 6 2.43 -10.43 -30.90
C PHE A 6 2.83 -10.67 -29.44
N VAL A 7 4.00 -10.17 -29.05
CA VAL A 7 4.29 -9.95 -27.62
C VAL A 7 3.37 -8.82 -27.20
N THR A 8 2.25 -9.16 -26.56
CA THR A 8 1.48 -8.17 -25.80
C THR A 8 2.40 -7.68 -24.69
N MET A 9 3.03 -6.52 -24.89
CA MET A 9 3.72 -5.81 -23.82
C MET A 9 2.65 -5.43 -22.79
N LYS A 10 2.41 -6.28 -21.77
CA LYS A 10 1.66 -5.90 -20.57
C LYS A 10 2.38 -4.67 -20.03
N ALA A 11 1.69 -3.54 -20.00
CA ALA A 11 2.28 -2.26 -19.60
C ALA A 11 3.00 -2.48 -18.25
N ALA A 12 4.33 -2.37 -18.24
CA ALA A 12 5.18 -2.82 -17.13
C ALA A 12 4.96 -2.08 -15.79
N ASP A 13 4.01 -1.15 -15.74
CA ASP A 13 3.73 -0.24 -14.61
C ASP A 13 2.32 -0.40 -13.99
N THR A 14 1.56 -1.42 -14.39
CA THR A 14 0.28 -1.77 -13.75
C THR A 14 0.49 -2.80 -12.65
N VAL A 15 -0.04 -2.54 -11.46
CA VAL A 15 -0.02 -3.50 -10.35
C VAL A 15 -1.18 -4.48 -10.53
N ASP A 16 -0.90 -5.77 -10.47
CA ASP A 16 -1.92 -6.82 -10.46
C ASP A 16 -2.34 -7.08 -9.01
N PHE A 17 -3.37 -6.37 -8.55
CA PHE A 17 -3.73 -6.37 -7.12
C PHE A 17 -4.28 -7.72 -6.66
N ASP A 18 -4.98 -8.46 -7.52
CA ASP A 18 -5.54 -9.75 -7.17
C ASP A 18 -4.42 -10.77 -6.91
N ASP A 19 -3.43 -10.83 -7.80
CA ASP A 19 -2.23 -11.66 -7.62
C ASP A 19 -1.47 -11.30 -6.34
N VAL A 20 -1.30 -9.99 -6.07
CA VAL A 20 -0.61 -9.52 -4.85
C VAL A 20 -1.40 -9.88 -3.59
N ILE A 21 -2.73 -9.74 -3.61
CA ILE A 21 -3.59 -10.11 -2.49
C ILE A 21 -3.51 -11.61 -2.23
N GLU A 22 -3.62 -12.45 -3.28
CA GLU A 22 -3.51 -13.90 -3.15
C GLU A 22 -2.16 -14.31 -2.56
N GLU A 23 -1.06 -13.78 -3.11
CA GLU A 23 0.29 -14.06 -2.63
C GLU A 23 0.42 -13.68 -1.14
N CYS A 24 -0.01 -12.48 -0.75
CA CYS A 24 0.12 -12.02 0.61
C CYS A 24 -0.80 -12.72 1.60
N ASN A 25 -2.00 -13.11 1.16
CA ASN A 25 -2.96 -13.84 1.98
C ASN A 25 -2.48 -15.26 2.26
N SER A 26 -1.72 -15.88 1.34
CA SER A 26 -1.12 -17.20 1.55
C SER A 26 -0.13 -17.23 2.72
N SER A 27 0.53 -16.11 3.00
CA SER A 27 1.51 -15.96 4.09
C SER A 27 0.91 -15.31 5.34
N PHE A 28 -0.03 -14.39 5.18
CA PHE A 28 -0.63 -13.59 6.24
C PHE A 28 -2.15 -13.55 6.05
N SER A 29 -2.82 -14.62 6.45
CA SER A 29 -4.26 -14.76 6.24
C SER A 29 -5.04 -13.65 6.96
N ILE A 30 -5.79 -12.86 6.21
CA ILE A 30 -6.70 -11.85 6.76
C ILE A 30 -8.10 -11.98 6.17
N PRO A 31 -9.14 -11.58 6.92
CA PRO A 31 -10.45 -11.32 6.35
C PRO A 31 -10.40 -10.24 5.26
N THR A 32 -11.13 -10.41 4.16
CA THR A 32 -11.13 -9.46 3.04
C THR A 32 -11.59 -8.05 3.45
N ASP A 33 -12.49 -7.97 4.44
CA ASP A 33 -13.02 -6.71 4.95
C ASP A 33 -11.98 -5.87 5.73
N TYR A 34 -10.84 -6.44 6.12
CA TYR A 34 -9.75 -5.68 6.75
C TYR A 34 -9.21 -4.62 5.81
N LEU A 35 -9.12 -4.89 4.50
CA LEU A 35 -8.67 -3.91 3.51
C LEU A 35 -9.72 -2.81 3.30
N THR A 36 -11.00 -3.18 3.26
CA THR A 36 -12.09 -2.21 3.20
C THR A 36 -12.12 -1.30 4.44
N SER A 37 -11.96 -1.88 5.63
CA SER A 37 -11.84 -1.13 6.89
C SER A 37 -10.63 -0.21 6.86
N PHE A 38 -9.47 -0.69 6.41
CA PHE A 38 -8.26 0.10 6.34
C PHE A 38 -8.39 1.28 5.35
N ASN A 39 -8.92 1.04 4.16
CA ASN A 39 -9.10 2.08 3.15
C ASN A 39 -10.13 3.15 3.56
N SER A 40 -11.10 2.81 4.39
CA SER A 40 -12.14 3.74 4.85
C SER A 40 -11.78 4.49 6.13
N SER A 41 -11.00 3.88 7.03
CA SER A 41 -10.71 4.42 8.37
C SER A 41 -9.24 4.73 8.63
N GLY A 42 -8.33 4.26 7.78
CA GLY A 42 -6.89 4.29 8.01
C GLY A 42 -6.42 3.36 9.14
N SER A 43 -7.26 2.43 9.61
CA SER A 43 -6.92 1.49 10.69
C SER A 43 -7.41 0.07 10.41
N LEU A 44 -6.60 -0.91 10.83
CA LEU A 44 -7.01 -2.31 10.86
C LEU A 44 -7.94 -2.58 12.05
N PRO A 45 -8.92 -3.51 11.92
CA PRO A 45 -9.82 -3.89 13.02
C PRO A 45 -9.11 -4.53 14.20
N ASP A 46 -8.09 -5.35 13.96
CA ASP A 46 -7.22 -5.94 14.97
C ASP A 46 -5.76 -5.58 14.73
N VAL A 47 -5.16 -4.92 15.72
CA VAL A 47 -3.75 -4.51 15.73
C VAL A 47 -2.90 -5.32 16.71
N THR A 48 -3.51 -6.22 17.49
CA THR A 48 -2.83 -7.02 18.52
C THR A 48 -2.09 -8.19 17.90
N ASP A 49 -2.77 -8.94 17.02
CA ASP A 49 -2.23 -10.13 16.34
C ASP A 49 -1.16 -9.79 15.29
N LYS A 50 -1.08 -8.54 14.83
CA LYS A 50 -0.12 -8.03 13.83
C LYS A 50 -0.14 -8.72 12.46
N THR A 51 -0.84 -9.84 12.29
CA THR A 51 -1.01 -10.53 11.00
C THR A 51 -1.48 -9.57 9.92
N GLY A 52 -2.48 -8.72 10.21
CA GLY A 52 -2.93 -7.69 9.27
C GLY A 52 -1.87 -6.63 8.94
N MET A 53 -1.00 -6.28 9.89
CA MET A 53 0.12 -5.38 9.61
C MET A 53 1.13 -6.03 8.67
N CYS A 54 1.40 -7.33 8.85
CA CYS A 54 2.30 -8.07 7.98
C CYS A 54 1.70 -8.34 6.60
N PHE A 55 0.39 -8.55 6.50
CA PHE A 55 -0.31 -8.58 5.22
C PHE A 55 -0.10 -7.27 4.46
N LEU A 56 -0.39 -6.13 5.10
CA LEU A 56 -0.19 -4.82 4.48
C LEU A 56 1.28 -4.61 4.10
N ARG A 57 2.22 -5.17 4.88
CA ARG A 57 3.63 -5.19 4.50
C ARG A 57 3.93 -5.93 3.23
N CYS A 58 3.49 -7.17 3.14
CA CYS A 58 3.61 -7.92 1.91
C CYS A 58 2.98 -7.16 0.74
N PHE A 59 1.76 -6.64 0.91
CA PHE A 59 1.01 -5.97 -0.15
C PHE A 59 1.77 -4.75 -0.72
N TYR A 60 2.27 -3.85 0.14
CA TYR A 60 2.98 -2.66 -0.30
C TYR A 60 4.36 -2.97 -0.91
N GLU A 61 5.08 -3.96 -0.36
CA GLU A 61 6.38 -4.38 -0.92
C GLU A 61 6.20 -5.04 -2.30
N LYS A 62 5.21 -5.93 -2.46
CA LYS A 62 4.93 -6.66 -3.71
C LYS A 62 4.30 -5.79 -4.79
N SER A 63 3.47 -4.83 -4.40
CA SER A 63 2.97 -3.79 -5.31
C SER A 63 4.07 -2.82 -5.77
N GLY A 64 5.24 -2.84 -5.11
CA GLY A 64 6.33 -1.90 -5.34
C GLY A 64 5.99 -0.47 -4.89
N PHE A 65 5.03 -0.32 -3.98
CA PHE A 65 4.68 0.96 -3.36
C PHE A 65 5.74 1.42 -2.37
N ILE A 66 6.50 0.49 -1.81
CA ILE A 66 7.61 0.80 -0.92
C ILE A 66 8.79 -0.12 -1.17
N LYS A 67 10.00 0.42 -1.03
CA LYS A 67 11.26 -0.34 -1.01
C LYS A 67 12.21 0.30 -0.02
N ASN A 68 12.78 -0.47 0.90
CA ASN A 68 13.72 0.03 1.92
C ASN A 68 13.18 1.26 2.69
N TRP A 69 11.90 1.23 3.09
CA TRP A 69 11.21 2.33 3.78
C TRP A 69 11.04 3.61 2.95
N LYS A 70 11.26 3.53 1.64
CA LYS A 70 11.03 4.62 0.69
C LYS A 70 9.84 4.32 -0.20
N LEU A 71 8.88 5.24 -0.18
CA LEU A 71 7.64 5.13 -0.95
C LEU A 71 7.91 5.51 -2.41
N SER A 72 7.25 4.82 -3.33
CA SER A 72 7.26 5.18 -4.74
C SER A 72 6.29 6.35 -4.97
N ASP A 73 6.81 7.57 -5.13
CA ASP A 73 5.99 8.75 -5.38
C ASP A 73 5.02 8.55 -6.55
N ALA A 74 5.53 8.04 -7.68
CA ALA A 74 4.74 7.78 -8.88
C ALA A 74 3.57 6.81 -8.62
N LYS A 75 3.82 5.70 -7.91
CA LYS A 75 2.76 4.72 -7.64
C LYS A 75 1.79 5.19 -6.55
N ILE A 76 2.29 5.81 -5.48
CA ILE A 76 1.44 6.36 -4.42
C ILE A 76 0.48 7.41 -4.98
N ARG A 77 0.97 8.34 -5.82
CA ARG A 77 0.11 9.35 -6.45
C ARG A 77 -0.87 8.75 -7.44
N LYS A 78 -0.50 7.67 -8.12
CA LYS A 78 -1.37 6.96 -9.09
C LYS A 78 -2.50 6.18 -8.42
N TYR A 79 -2.22 5.46 -7.33
CA TYR A 79 -3.16 4.48 -6.74
C TYR A 79 -3.80 4.93 -5.42
N MET A 80 -3.27 5.96 -4.75
CA MET A 80 -3.68 6.37 -3.40
C MET A 80 -4.14 7.82 -3.32
N TRP A 81 -4.56 8.38 -4.46
CA TRP A 81 -5.14 9.71 -4.57
C TRP A 81 -6.28 9.90 -3.54
N PRO A 82 -6.37 11.03 -2.81
CA PRO A 82 -5.68 12.29 -3.04
C PRO A 82 -4.50 12.56 -2.10
N ALA A 83 -3.72 11.57 -1.65
CA ALA A 83 -2.54 11.83 -0.81
C ALA A 83 -1.63 12.92 -1.46
N THR A 84 -1.67 14.15 -0.94
CA THR A 84 -0.99 15.31 -1.55
C THR A 84 0.26 15.75 -0.79
N GLY A 85 1.01 16.66 -1.42
CA GLY A 85 2.07 17.44 -0.77
C GLY A 85 3.26 16.61 -0.27
N ASP A 86 3.61 16.88 0.98
CA ASP A 86 4.72 16.34 1.77
C ASP A 86 4.40 15.00 2.45
N SER A 87 3.19 14.45 2.24
CA SER A 87 2.72 13.24 2.93
C SER A 87 3.67 12.06 2.78
N ILE A 88 4.28 11.89 1.62
CA ILE A 88 5.27 10.83 1.39
C ILE A 88 6.48 11.00 2.30
N GLU A 89 7.13 12.17 2.28
CA GLU A 89 8.33 12.43 3.06
C GLU A 89 8.08 12.36 4.57
N ILE A 90 6.95 12.92 5.03
CA ILE A 90 6.55 12.87 6.44
C ILE A 90 6.30 11.43 6.88
N CYS A 91 5.47 10.70 6.14
CA CYS A 91 5.03 9.38 6.58
C CYS A 91 6.14 8.32 6.52
N GLU A 92 7.16 8.48 5.67
CA GLU A 92 8.35 7.60 5.67
C GLU A 92 9.12 7.60 7.00
N GLN A 93 9.02 8.67 7.78
CA GLN A 93 9.69 8.81 9.08
C GLN A 93 8.96 8.13 10.23
N GLU A 94 7.70 7.69 9.99
CA GLU A 94 6.87 7.08 11.02
C GLU A 94 7.55 5.83 11.60
N LYS A 95 7.76 5.88 12.92
CA LYS A 95 8.43 4.83 13.69
C LYS A 95 9.72 4.32 13.05
N SER A 96 10.60 5.22 12.61
CA SER A 96 11.89 4.86 11.99
C SER A 96 12.78 3.94 12.82
N ASN A 97 12.62 3.94 14.16
CA ASN A 97 13.35 3.09 15.10
C ASN A 97 12.60 1.82 15.52
N GLU A 98 11.44 1.52 14.93
CA GLU A 98 10.66 0.32 15.27
C GLU A 98 11.34 -0.95 14.72
N PRO A 99 11.70 -1.92 15.59
CA PRO A 99 12.37 -3.15 15.18
C PRO A 99 11.43 -4.10 14.40
N ASN A 100 10.12 -4.09 14.67
CA ASN A 100 9.18 -4.92 13.93
C ASN A 100 8.80 -4.27 12.60
N ALA A 101 9.29 -4.84 11.50
CA ALA A 101 9.06 -4.32 10.16
C ALA A 101 7.57 -4.21 9.77
N CYS A 102 6.70 -5.11 10.22
CA CYS A 102 5.27 -5.01 9.96
C CYS A 102 4.63 -3.82 10.69
N VAL A 103 4.99 -3.63 11.96
CA VAL A 103 4.52 -2.49 12.77
C VAL A 103 5.03 -1.16 12.20
N ARG A 104 6.29 -1.13 11.77
CA ARG A 104 6.89 0.04 11.14
C ARG A 104 6.14 0.39 9.87
N LEU A 105 5.98 -0.56 8.94
CA LEU A 105 5.26 -0.26 7.71
C LEU A 105 3.84 0.19 8.01
N TYR A 106 3.11 -0.53 8.87
CA TYR A 106 1.75 -0.17 9.23
C TYR A 106 1.64 1.30 9.68
N SER A 107 2.63 1.80 10.43
CA SER A 107 2.68 3.19 10.86
C SER A 107 2.85 4.16 9.69
N ILE A 108 3.74 3.85 8.74
CA ILE A 108 3.95 4.62 7.50
C ILE A 108 2.64 4.70 6.68
N ILE A 109 2.03 3.56 6.38
CA ILE A 109 0.85 3.52 5.51
C ILE A 109 -0.42 4.04 6.20
N LYS A 110 -0.52 3.89 7.52
CA LYS A 110 -1.58 4.52 8.31
C LYS A 110 -1.48 6.04 8.25
N CYS A 111 -0.27 6.60 8.39
CA CYS A 111 -0.05 8.03 8.19
C CYS A 111 -0.52 8.48 6.80
N LEU A 112 -0.12 7.74 5.74
CA LEU A 112 -0.53 8.07 4.38
C LEU A 112 -2.05 8.01 4.19
N MET A 113 -2.71 6.95 4.66
CA MET A 113 -4.16 6.81 4.51
C MET A 113 -4.92 7.89 5.27
N LEU A 114 -4.50 8.22 6.50
CA LEU A 114 -5.14 9.28 7.26
C LEU A 114 -5.01 10.64 6.56
N ARG A 115 -3.84 10.96 6.00
CA ARG A 115 -3.66 12.19 5.20
C ARG A 115 -4.50 12.16 3.92
N ALA A 116 -4.55 11.04 3.22
CA ALA A 116 -5.40 10.87 2.03
C ALA A 116 -6.90 11.08 2.34
N LEU A 117 -7.38 10.54 3.47
CA LEU A 117 -8.76 10.72 3.93
C LEU A 117 -9.07 12.17 4.30
N VAL A 118 -8.12 12.88 4.93
CA VAL A 118 -8.25 14.31 5.24
C VAL A 118 -8.28 15.12 3.94
N ASP A 119 -7.37 14.86 3.02
CA ASP A 119 -7.30 15.54 1.71
C ASP A 119 -8.56 15.31 0.88
N ALA A 120 -9.12 14.10 0.91
CA ALA A 120 -10.37 13.76 0.23
C ALA A 120 -11.56 14.54 0.79
N ARG A 121 -11.62 14.77 2.10
CA ARG A 121 -12.68 15.57 2.74
C ARG A 121 -12.56 17.06 2.42
N ASN A 122 -11.33 17.55 2.23
CA ASN A 122 -11.05 18.96 1.99
C ASN A 122 -11.21 19.38 0.51
N LYS A 123 -11.29 18.41 -0.41
CA LYS A 123 -11.60 18.65 -1.82
C LYS A 123 -13.07 18.29 -2.07
N PRO A 124 -14.00 19.26 -2.12
CA PRO A 124 -15.36 18.95 -2.53
C PRO A 124 -15.33 18.32 -3.94
N VAL A 125 -16.04 17.20 -4.08
CA VAL A 125 -16.30 16.51 -5.36
C VAL A 125 -17.01 17.40 -6.36
#